data_AF-A0ABD0REF0-F1
#
_entry.id   AF-A0ABD0REF0-F1
#
_cell.length_a   1.000
_cell.length_b   1.000
_cell.length_c   1.000
_cell.angle_alpha   90.00
_cell.angle_beta   90.00
_cell.angle_gamma   90.00
#
_symmetry.space_group_name_H-M   'P 1'
#
loop_
_entity.id
_entity.type
_entity.pdbx_description
1 polymer ?
#
loop_
_entity_poly.entity_id
_entity_poly.type
_entity_poly.pdbx_seq_one_letter_code
_entity_poly.pdbx_strand_id
1 'polypeptide(L)'
;VESEKASLLNSLQESQALLRHTQGALTEQHDKAIRLGERFRKLRRQNSSKENKEEEEDEEEEATGIPSSQEGPSLELLQCKYRVAVTEVVGLKAELKEVKDRYNECVEARVRAEEQGKAQMQGLETQVSQLERRCRDSREKVVNLERELRAANNTALETQGILGNAQDELATFSEELAQLYHHVCLCNNETPNRVTLDYYRQGRTPTRMPKGQDDHRVLLTPRLARRLAAINAATSAESRSPSDSPSKEPLTAEQSPVRTPLGSPVVSASSSSSSSSPAPESATGSDLRREPTNIHHLNAIIRDQIKHLQKAVDRSLQLELAPLMDKDKEACMEEILKLKEQIATLRLVLKVNKQ
;
A
#
# COMPACT_ATOMS: atom_id res chain seq x y z
N VAL A 1 13.30 -4.15 2.17
CA VAL A 1 14.57 -3.38 2.19
C VAL A 1 15.65 -4.00 1.31
N GLU A 2 16.22 -5.18 1.62
CA GLU A 2 17.31 -5.75 0.80
C GLU A 2 16.86 -6.23 -0.60
N SER A 3 15.67 -6.84 -0.68
CA SER A 3 15.05 -7.22 -1.96
C SER A 3 14.71 -6.02 -2.85
N GLU A 4 14.21 -4.94 -2.24
CA GLU A 4 13.92 -3.67 -2.93
C GLU A 4 15.21 -2.99 -3.41
N LYS A 5 16.28 -3.02 -2.59
CA LYS A 5 17.60 -2.54 -2.97
C LYS A 5 18.16 -3.31 -4.17
N ALA A 6 18.02 -4.64 -4.18
CA ALA A 6 18.43 -5.47 -5.32
C ALA A 6 17.60 -5.18 -6.58
N SER A 7 16.29 -5.00 -6.43
CA SER A 7 15.39 -4.64 -7.55
C SER A 7 15.73 -3.27 -8.14
N LEU A 8 16.00 -2.26 -7.31
CA LEU A 8 16.43 -0.93 -7.75
C LEU A 8 17.79 -0.96 -8.46
N LEU A 9 18.73 -1.78 -7.99
CA LEU A 9 20.03 -1.95 -8.66
C LEU A 9 19.88 -2.61 -10.04
N ASN A 10 19.03 -3.63 -10.16
CA ASN A 10 18.73 -4.25 -11.45
C ASN A 10 18.04 -3.25 -12.40
N SER A 11 17.05 -2.49 -11.92
CA SER A 11 16.38 -1.48 -12.74
C SER A 11 17.33 -0.36 -13.19
N LEU A 12 18.25 0.07 -12.30
CA LEU A 12 19.31 1.01 -12.65
C LEU A 12 20.26 0.43 -13.72
N GLN A 13 20.66 -0.83 -13.57
CA GLN A 13 21.52 -1.51 -14.54
C GLN A 13 20.85 -1.68 -15.90
N GLU A 14 19.56 -2.01 -15.94
CA GLU A 14 18.75 -2.12 -17.16
C GLU A 14 18.60 -0.75 -17.84
N SER A 15 18.28 0.30 -17.08
CA SER A 15 18.21 1.68 -17.60
C SER A 15 19.55 2.14 -18.17
N GLN A 16 20.65 1.83 -17.50
CA GLN A 16 22.01 2.10 -18.00
C GLN A 16 22.34 1.30 -19.27
N ALA A 17 21.88 0.05 -19.39
CA ALA A 17 22.08 -0.75 -20.60
C ALA A 17 21.30 -0.17 -21.78
N LEU A 18 20.05 0.24 -21.56
CA LEU A 18 19.22 0.88 -22.58
C LEU A 18 19.80 2.22 -23.04
N LEU A 19 20.35 3.03 -22.12
CA LEU A 19 21.05 4.26 -22.44
C LEU A 19 22.27 4.01 -23.33
N ARG A 20 23.10 3.01 -23.02
CA ARG A 20 24.26 2.66 -23.87
C ARG A 20 23.82 2.22 -25.27
N HIS A 21 22.77 1.42 -25.37
CA HIS A 21 22.25 0.97 -26.66
C HIS A 21 21.69 2.13 -27.50
N THR A 22 20.88 2.99 -26.89
CA THR A 22 20.30 4.16 -27.58
C THR A 22 21.37 5.17 -27.98
N GLN A 23 22.39 5.38 -27.15
CA GLN A 23 23.55 6.18 -27.50
C GLN A 23 24.30 5.60 -28.71
N GLY A 24 24.53 4.29 -28.74
CA GLY A 24 25.15 3.60 -29.88
C GLY A 24 24.34 3.75 -31.17
N ALA A 25 23.01 3.55 -31.09
CA ALA A 25 22.11 3.75 -32.23
C ALA A 25 22.13 5.20 -32.74
N LEU A 26 22.15 6.18 -31.83
CA LEU A 26 22.23 7.60 -32.18
C LEU A 26 23.55 7.93 -32.89
N THR A 27 24.69 7.40 -32.42
CA THR A 27 25.98 7.58 -33.09
C THR A 27 25.98 6.96 -34.49
N GLU A 28 25.38 5.79 -34.67
CA GLU A 28 25.28 5.16 -35.99
C GLU A 28 24.41 5.98 -36.95
N GLN A 29 23.31 6.56 -36.46
CA GLN A 29 22.47 7.47 -37.25
C GLN A 29 23.21 8.76 -37.59
N HIS A 30 23.99 9.30 -36.66
CA HIS A 30 24.83 10.47 -36.90
C HIS A 30 25.86 10.20 -38.01
N ASP A 31 26.54 9.04 -37.96
CA ASP A 31 27.50 8.65 -39.00
C ASP A 31 26.83 8.42 -40.35
N LYS A 32 25.62 7.85 -40.38
CA LYS A 32 24.81 7.73 -41.60
C LYS A 32 24.48 9.11 -42.18
N ALA A 33 24.09 10.07 -41.35
CA ALA A 33 23.79 11.43 -41.77
C ALA A 33 25.03 12.14 -42.34
N ILE A 34 26.20 11.97 -41.72
CA ILE A 34 27.47 12.50 -42.24
C ILE A 34 27.77 11.90 -43.63
N ARG A 35 27.69 10.57 -43.79
CA ARG A 35 27.91 9.90 -45.08
C ARG A 35 26.94 10.36 -46.16
N LEU A 36 25.66 10.55 -45.82
CA LEU A 36 24.65 11.10 -46.72
C LEU A 36 24.98 12.54 -47.11
N GLY A 37 25.40 13.38 -46.15
CA GLY A 37 25.83 14.74 -46.40
C GLY A 37 27.08 14.84 -47.30
N GLU A 38 28.01 13.90 -47.18
CA GLU A 38 29.15 13.78 -48.10
C GLU A 38 28.73 13.38 -49.52
N ARG A 39 27.83 12.39 -49.65
CA ARG A 39 27.26 12.00 -50.95
C ARG A 39 26.54 13.16 -51.62
N PHE A 40 25.74 13.92 -50.86
CA PHE A 40 25.05 15.10 -51.36
C PHE A 40 26.03 16.19 -51.82
N ARG A 41 27.08 16.47 -51.04
CA ARG A 41 28.13 17.42 -51.44
C ARG A 41 28.86 16.96 -52.71
N LYS A 42 29.12 15.67 -52.89
CA LYS A 42 29.71 15.11 -54.10
C LYS A 42 28.78 15.29 -55.31
N LEU A 43 27.49 14.98 -55.15
CA LEU A 43 26.49 15.13 -56.21
C LEU A 43 26.31 16.60 -56.62
N ARG A 44 26.27 17.51 -55.66
CA ARG A 44 26.21 18.96 -55.92
C ARG A 44 27.43 19.46 -56.71
N ARG A 45 28.65 19.01 -56.36
CA ARG A 45 29.86 19.35 -57.13
C ARG A 45 29.82 18.79 -58.56
N GLN A 46 29.31 17.58 -58.74
CA GLN A 46 29.12 16.98 -60.07
C GLN A 46 28.08 17.75 -60.91
N ASN A 47 27.01 18.23 -60.28
CA ASN A 47 25.97 19.01 -60.97
C ASN A 47 26.51 20.38 -61.40
N SER A 48 27.18 21.12 -60.51
CA SER A 48 27.80 22.40 -60.87
C SER A 48 28.92 22.26 -61.90
N SER A 49 29.62 21.12 -61.95
CA SER A 49 30.61 20.85 -63.01
C SER A 49 30.01 20.44 -64.36
N LYS A 50 28.72 20.07 -64.40
CA LYS A 50 27.99 19.78 -65.64
C LYS A 50 27.34 21.05 -66.20
N GLU A 51 26.75 21.88 -65.33
CA GLU A 51 26.26 23.22 -65.72
C GLU A 51 27.40 24.06 -66.34
N ASN A 52 28.60 24.04 -65.76
CA ASN A 52 29.75 24.77 -66.34
C ASN A 52 30.35 24.13 -67.61
N LYS A 53 29.93 22.93 -68.02
CA LYS A 53 30.38 22.26 -69.26
C LYS A 53 29.37 22.38 -70.39
N GLU A 54 28.10 22.59 -70.07
CA GLU A 54 27.04 22.84 -71.07
C GLU A 54 27.10 24.28 -71.61
N GLU A 55 27.90 25.18 -71.03
CA GLU A 55 28.14 26.54 -71.53
C GLU A 55 29.34 26.67 -72.50
N GLU A 56 30.14 25.60 -72.72
CA GLU A 56 31.34 25.62 -73.61
C GLU A 56 31.33 24.54 -74.71
N GLU A 57 30.17 24.07 -75.17
CA GLU A 57 30.07 23.20 -76.35
C GLU A 57 29.00 23.72 -77.31
N ASP A 58 29.29 24.79 -78.04
CA ASP A 58 28.47 25.22 -79.19
C ASP A 58 29.26 26.14 -80.15
N GLU A 59 30.47 25.74 -80.59
CA GLU A 59 31.08 26.32 -81.80
C GLU A 59 31.98 25.30 -82.51
N GLU A 60 31.43 24.51 -83.43
CA GLU A 60 32.11 24.12 -84.68
C GLU A 60 31.05 23.93 -85.78
N GLU A 61 30.69 25.01 -86.47
CA GLU A 61 30.00 24.91 -87.77
C GLU A 61 30.99 25.01 -88.94
N GLU A 62 30.73 24.11 -89.87
CA GLU A 62 31.42 23.73 -91.09
C GLU A 62 31.61 24.91 -92.07
N ALA A 63 32.86 25.26 -92.37
CA ALA A 63 33.19 26.27 -93.37
C ALA A 63 33.04 25.70 -94.80
N THR A 64 31.87 25.89 -95.42
CA THR A 64 31.67 25.65 -96.87
C THR A 64 30.88 26.77 -97.56
N GLY A 65 31.59 27.59 -98.33
CA GLY A 65 31.21 28.05 -99.67
C GLY A 65 29.86 28.76 -99.97
N ILE A 66 29.99 30.03 -100.38
CA ILE A 66 29.20 30.76 -101.40
C ILE A 66 27.88 31.45 -100.92
N PRO A 67 27.74 32.78 -101.10
CA PRO A 67 26.50 33.49 -100.81
C PRO A 67 25.55 33.40 -102.01
N SER A 68 24.35 32.83 -101.80
CA SER A 68 23.27 32.91 -102.79
C SER A 68 21.99 33.44 -102.14
N SER A 69 21.31 34.25 -102.92
CA SER A 69 20.17 35.09 -102.56
C SER A 69 18.95 34.30 -102.05
N GLN A 70 18.38 34.80 -100.96
CA GLN A 70 16.93 35.01 -100.77
C GLN A 70 15.98 33.81 -100.93
N GLU A 71 15.55 33.25 -99.80
CA GLU A 71 14.12 33.12 -99.50
C GLU A 71 13.97 33.03 -97.98
N GLY A 72 13.41 34.08 -97.36
CA GLY A 72 12.99 33.99 -95.97
C GLY A 72 11.98 32.84 -95.82
N PRO A 73 11.90 32.18 -94.66
CA PRO A 73 10.98 31.06 -94.46
C PRO A 73 9.57 31.44 -94.94
N SER A 74 8.97 30.61 -95.81
CA SER A 74 7.66 30.92 -96.39
C SER A 74 6.63 31.20 -95.27
N LEU A 75 5.72 32.16 -95.51
CA LEU A 75 4.72 32.58 -94.52
C LEU A 75 3.93 31.41 -93.92
N GLU A 76 3.67 30.38 -94.73
CA GLU A 76 2.99 29.14 -94.33
C GLU A 76 3.80 28.31 -93.30
N LEU A 77 5.12 28.27 -93.44
CA LEU A 77 6.00 27.58 -92.49
C LEU A 77 5.99 28.29 -91.13
N LEU A 78 6.03 29.62 -91.13
CA LEU A 78 5.96 30.40 -89.88
C LEU A 78 4.59 30.23 -89.20
N GLN A 79 3.50 30.19 -89.98
CA GLN A 79 2.17 29.90 -89.47
C GLN A 79 2.07 28.49 -88.87
N CYS A 80 2.71 27.49 -89.49
CA CYS A 80 2.80 26.14 -88.92
C CYS A 80 3.57 26.12 -87.59
N LYS A 81 4.74 26.77 -87.50
CA LYS A 81 5.53 26.87 -86.26
C LYS A 81 4.74 27.57 -85.16
N TYR A 82 4.06 28.67 -85.48
CA TYR A 82 3.21 29.38 -84.52
C TYR A 82 2.08 28.49 -84.01
N ARG A 83 1.40 27.73 -84.88
CA ARG A 83 0.34 26.80 -84.47
C ARG A 83 0.85 25.72 -83.52
N VAL A 84 2.00 25.11 -83.80
CA VAL A 84 2.63 24.12 -82.90
C VAL A 84 2.99 24.75 -81.56
N ALA A 85 3.61 25.93 -81.57
CA ALA A 85 3.95 26.66 -80.36
C ALA A 85 2.70 27.02 -79.53
N VAL A 86 1.59 27.43 -80.18
CA VAL A 86 0.32 27.70 -79.48
C VAL A 86 -0.23 26.43 -78.84
N THR A 87 -0.20 25.28 -79.53
CA THR A 87 -0.66 24.01 -78.94
C THR A 87 0.21 23.58 -77.75
N GLU A 88 1.51 23.78 -77.83
CA GLU A 88 2.44 23.49 -76.74
C GLU A 88 2.19 24.43 -75.54
N VAL A 89 2.02 25.73 -75.77
CA VAL A 89 1.67 26.69 -74.71
C VAL A 89 0.35 26.34 -74.03
N VAL A 90 -0.64 25.86 -74.78
CA VAL A 90 -1.91 25.37 -74.21
C VAL A 90 -1.67 24.11 -73.37
N GLY A 91 -0.85 23.17 -73.85
CA GLY A 91 -0.46 21.97 -73.11
C GLY A 91 0.26 22.30 -71.80
N LEU A 92 1.30 23.13 -71.86
CA LEU A 92 2.05 23.61 -70.69
C LEU A 92 1.16 24.37 -69.70
N LYS A 93 0.17 25.15 -70.16
CA LYS A 93 -0.80 25.80 -69.27
C LYS A 93 -1.70 24.79 -68.56
N ALA A 94 -2.09 23.70 -69.23
CA ALA A 94 -2.87 22.63 -68.61
C ALA A 94 -2.04 21.87 -67.57
N GLU A 95 -0.79 21.53 -67.88
CA GLU A 95 0.14 20.89 -66.94
C GLU A 95 0.43 21.78 -65.74
N LEU A 96 0.67 23.07 -65.94
CA LEU A 96 0.89 24.02 -64.85
C LEU A 96 -0.34 24.13 -63.94
N LYS A 97 -1.55 24.10 -64.52
CA LYS A 97 -2.80 24.06 -63.75
C LYS A 97 -2.90 22.77 -62.93
N GLU A 98 -2.63 21.62 -63.54
CA GLU A 98 -2.67 20.33 -62.86
C GLU A 98 -1.67 20.25 -61.70
N VAL A 99 -0.43 20.70 -61.92
CA VAL A 99 0.60 20.76 -60.86
C VAL A 99 0.18 21.70 -59.74
N LYS A 100 -0.43 22.84 -60.07
CA LYS A 100 -0.95 23.80 -59.06
C LYS A 100 -2.09 23.19 -58.24
N ASP A 101 -3.01 22.48 -58.87
CA ASP A 101 -4.13 21.82 -58.20
C ASP A 101 -3.61 20.71 -57.28
N ARG A 102 -2.66 19.88 -57.75
CA ARG A 102 -1.95 18.86 -56.94
C ARG A 102 -1.20 19.48 -55.76
N TYR A 103 -0.54 20.62 -55.95
CA TYR A 103 0.15 21.32 -54.87
C TYR A 103 -0.85 21.81 -53.82
N ASN A 104 -1.97 22.42 -54.22
CA ASN A 104 -3.01 22.89 -53.31
C ASN A 104 -3.62 21.73 -52.50
N GLU A 105 -3.93 20.60 -53.14
CA GLU A 105 -4.42 19.40 -52.45
C GLU A 105 -3.42 18.88 -51.41
N CYS A 106 -2.12 18.84 -51.74
CA CYS A 106 -1.07 18.45 -50.79
C CYS A 106 -0.99 19.42 -49.61
N VAL A 107 -1.13 20.73 -49.85
CA VAL A 107 -1.13 21.75 -48.79
C VAL A 107 -2.33 21.56 -47.87
N GLU A 108 -3.53 21.36 -48.40
CA GLU A 108 -4.73 21.10 -47.59
C GLU A 108 -4.65 19.80 -46.81
N ALA A 109 -4.12 18.73 -47.43
CA ALA A 109 -3.88 17.46 -46.75
C ALA A 109 -2.90 17.61 -45.59
N ARG A 110 -1.84 18.43 -45.76
CA ARG A 110 -0.88 18.74 -44.69
C ARG A 110 -1.53 19.51 -43.55
N VAL A 111 -2.36 20.52 -43.84
CA VAL A 111 -3.09 21.28 -42.83
C VAL A 111 -4.03 20.37 -42.04
N ARG A 112 -4.81 19.52 -42.72
CA ARG A 112 -5.70 18.54 -42.05
C ARG A 112 -4.93 17.57 -41.15
N ALA A 113 -3.78 17.07 -41.60
CA ALA A 113 -2.93 16.21 -40.79
C ALA A 113 -2.36 16.93 -39.55
N GLU A 114 -1.97 18.19 -39.70
CA GLU A 114 -1.49 19.03 -38.60
C GLU A 114 -2.60 19.30 -37.57
N GLU A 115 -3.82 19.62 -38.02
CA GLU A 115 -4.99 19.81 -37.15
C GLU A 115 -5.35 18.53 -36.40
N GLN A 116 -5.35 17.38 -37.07
CA GLN A 116 -5.55 16.08 -36.43
C GLN A 116 -4.45 15.79 -35.39
N GLY A 117 -3.19 16.07 -35.72
CA GLY A 117 -2.08 15.95 -34.77
C GLY A 117 -2.24 16.85 -33.55
N LYS A 118 -2.67 18.11 -33.74
CA LYS A 118 -2.96 19.05 -32.65
C LYS A 118 -4.13 18.56 -31.78
N ALA A 119 -5.20 18.06 -32.37
CA ALA A 119 -6.34 17.51 -31.63
C ALA A 119 -5.94 16.29 -30.80
N GLN A 120 -5.13 15.38 -31.36
CA GLN A 120 -4.59 14.23 -30.64
C GLN A 120 -3.67 14.66 -29.49
N MET A 121 -2.78 15.64 -29.74
CA MET A 121 -1.90 16.20 -28.72
C MET A 121 -2.68 16.81 -27.56
N GLN A 122 -3.72 17.61 -27.83
CA GLN A 122 -4.60 18.17 -26.80
C GLN A 122 -5.36 17.07 -26.02
N GLY A 123 -5.79 16.01 -26.71
CA GLY A 123 -6.38 14.83 -26.05
C GLY A 123 -5.41 14.13 -25.10
N LEU A 124 -4.15 13.97 -25.50
CA LEU A 124 -3.12 13.40 -24.64
C LEU A 124 -2.76 14.33 -23.46
N GLU A 125 -2.65 15.64 -23.70
CA GLU A 125 -2.36 16.64 -22.66
C GLU A 125 -3.45 16.67 -21.58
N THR A 126 -4.71 16.60 -21.98
CA THR A 126 -5.82 16.50 -21.03
C THR A 126 -5.80 15.18 -20.24
N GLN A 127 -5.45 14.06 -20.86
CA GLN A 127 -5.27 12.77 -20.16
C GLN A 127 -4.12 12.81 -19.16
N VAL A 128 -2.97 13.38 -19.53
CA VAL A 128 -1.82 13.58 -18.63
C VAL A 128 -2.25 14.45 -17.45
N SER A 129 -2.91 15.59 -17.70
CA SER A 129 -3.42 16.48 -16.65
C SER A 129 -4.42 15.80 -15.70
N GLN A 130 -5.22 14.85 -16.20
CA GLN A 130 -6.12 14.05 -15.36
C GLN A 130 -5.37 13.00 -14.54
N LEU A 131 -4.39 12.32 -15.12
CA LEU A 131 -3.53 11.38 -14.41
C LEU A 131 -2.71 12.07 -13.32
N GLU A 132 -2.13 13.23 -13.60
CA GLU A 132 -1.38 14.01 -12.61
C GLU A 132 -2.25 14.46 -11.44
N ARG A 133 -3.50 14.88 -11.70
CA ARG A 133 -4.47 15.19 -10.64
C ARG A 133 -4.77 13.94 -9.79
N ARG A 134 -5.11 12.82 -10.41
CA ARG A 134 -5.37 11.56 -9.68
C ARG A 134 -4.16 11.10 -8.86
N CYS A 135 -2.96 11.22 -9.40
CA CYS A 135 -1.71 10.92 -8.69
C CYS A 135 -1.49 11.85 -7.50
N ARG A 136 -1.75 13.15 -7.64
CA ARG A 136 -1.69 14.11 -6.53
C ARG A 136 -2.69 13.78 -5.44
N ASP A 137 -3.96 13.59 -5.81
CA ASP A 137 -5.03 13.25 -4.86
C ASP A 137 -4.73 11.94 -4.12
N SER A 138 -4.21 10.93 -4.82
CA SER A 138 -3.80 9.67 -4.20
C SER A 138 -2.64 9.86 -3.22
N ARG A 139 -1.63 10.69 -3.56
CA ARG A 139 -0.51 10.99 -2.66
C ARG A 139 -0.97 11.73 -1.42
N GLU A 140 -1.86 12.70 -1.57
CA GLU A 140 -2.44 13.44 -0.43
C GLU A 140 -3.25 12.51 0.49
N LYS A 141 -4.04 11.59 -0.07
CA LYS A 141 -4.74 10.56 0.69
C LYS A 141 -3.78 9.68 1.49
N VAL A 142 -2.67 9.25 0.89
CA VAL A 142 -1.65 8.45 1.59
C VAL A 142 -1.05 9.25 2.75
N VAL A 143 -0.63 10.50 2.52
CA VAL A 143 -0.07 11.36 3.57
C VAL A 143 -1.07 11.58 4.72
N ASN A 144 -2.36 11.74 4.40
CA ASN A 144 -3.42 11.88 5.39
C ASN A 144 -3.62 10.60 6.21
N LEU A 145 -3.72 9.44 5.55
CA LEU A 145 -3.84 8.15 6.23
C LEU A 145 -2.61 7.84 7.09
N GLU A 146 -1.41 8.14 6.63
CA GLU A 146 -0.20 8.01 7.44
C GLU A 146 -0.23 8.93 8.67
N ARG A 147 -0.77 10.15 8.54
CA ARG A 147 -0.93 11.07 9.67
C ARG A 147 -1.92 10.53 10.69
N GLU A 148 -3.07 10.04 10.24
CA GLU A 148 -4.08 9.42 11.08
C GLU A 148 -3.54 8.16 11.78
N LEU A 149 -2.80 7.32 11.06
CA LEU A 149 -2.15 6.14 11.63
C LEU A 149 -1.13 6.51 12.71
N ARG A 150 -0.27 7.52 12.46
CA ARG A 150 0.67 8.01 13.46
C ARG A 150 -0.06 8.56 14.70
N ALA A 151 -1.12 9.33 14.51
CA ALA A 151 -1.92 9.87 15.60
C ALA A 151 -2.57 8.75 16.43
N ALA A 152 -3.22 7.78 15.78
CA ALA A 152 -3.82 6.62 16.44
C ALA A 152 -2.78 5.78 17.19
N ASN A 153 -1.59 5.59 16.61
CA ASN A 153 -0.50 4.86 17.26
C ASN A 153 0.03 5.59 18.50
N ASN A 154 0.19 6.92 18.44
CA ASN A 154 0.60 7.71 19.60
C ASN A 154 -0.44 7.62 20.72
N THR A 155 -1.73 7.76 20.40
CA THR A 155 -2.80 7.57 21.41
C THR A 155 -2.80 6.16 21.97
N ALA A 156 -2.57 5.12 21.15
CA ALA A 156 -2.46 3.74 21.63
C ALA A 156 -1.28 3.58 22.60
N LEU A 157 -0.11 4.14 22.29
CA LEU A 157 1.06 4.13 23.17
C LEU A 157 0.81 4.90 24.47
N GLU A 158 0.17 6.06 24.41
CA GLU A 158 -0.23 6.82 25.59
C GLU A 158 -1.19 6.01 26.49
N THR A 159 -2.22 5.39 25.90
CA THR A 159 -3.16 4.54 26.65
C THR A 159 -2.48 3.30 27.23
N GLN A 160 -1.53 2.70 26.51
CA GLN A 160 -0.72 1.59 27.02
C GLN A 160 0.16 2.04 28.19
N GLY A 161 0.75 3.24 28.13
CA GLY A 161 1.50 3.82 29.23
C GLY A 161 0.65 4.06 30.46
N ILE A 162 -0.54 4.65 30.30
CA ILE A 162 -1.51 4.85 31.39
C ILE A 162 -1.93 3.50 32.01
N LEU A 163 -2.20 2.49 31.17
CA LEU A 163 -2.55 1.15 31.62
C LEU A 163 -1.41 0.49 32.39
N GLY A 164 -0.17 0.66 31.93
CA GLY A 164 1.04 0.19 32.62
C GLY A 164 1.16 0.80 34.01
N ASN A 165 1.04 2.12 34.12
CA ASN A 165 1.07 2.81 35.41
C ASN A 165 -0.04 2.29 36.36
N ALA A 166 -1.27 2.13 35.86
CA ALA A 166 -2.37 1.59 36.66
C ALA A 166 -2.11 0.14 37.12
N GLN A 167 -1.42 -0.67 36.31
CA GLN A 167 -1.02 -2.02 36.69
C GLN A 167 0.06 -2.00 37.78
N ASP A 168 1.03 -1.08 37.69
CA ASP A 168 2.08 -0.92 38.68
C ASP A 168 1.52 -0.45 40.03
N GLU A 169 0.61 0.53 40.02
CA GLU A 169 -0.12 0.97 41.22
C GLU A 169 -0.89 -0.19 41.87
N LEU A 170 -1.56 -1.00 41.05
CA LEU A 170 -2.27 -2.18 41.54
C LEU A 170 -1.32 -3.23 42.14
N ALA A 171 -0.13 -3.39 41.58
CA ALA A 171 0.89 -4.27 42.14
C ALA A 171 1.38 -3.76 43.50
N THR A 172 1.62 -2.45 43.62
CA THR A 172 1.95 -1.79 44.88
C THR A 172 0.85 -1.98 45.93
N PHE A 173 -0.43 -1.75 45.57
CA PHE A 173 -1.55 -2.00 46.50
C PHE A 173 -1.63 -3.47 46.95
N SER A 174 -1.37 -4.42 46.05
CA SER A 174 -1.31 -5.84 46.40
C SER A 174 -0.18 -6.14 47.39
N GLU A 175 0.95 -5.43 47.30
CA GLU A 175 2.07 -5.60 48.22
C GLU A 175 1.73 -5.02 49.61
N GLU A 176 1.20 -3.81 49.67
CA GLU A 176 0.78 -3.15 50.91
C GLU A 176 -0.29 -3.97 51.65
N LEU A 177 -1.26 -4.53 50.94
CA LEU A 177 -2.26 -5.43 51.53
C LEU A 177 -1.65 -6.70 52.11
N ALA A 178 -0.65 -7.28 51.42
CA ALA A 178 0.06 -8.45 51.95
C ALA A 178 0.85 -8.12 53.22
N GLN A 179 1.51 -6.94 53.25
CA GLN A 179 2.25 -6.46 54.42
C GLN A 179 1.32 -6.21 55.60
N LEU A 180 0.18 -5.55 55.38
CA LEU A 180 -0.82 -5.29 56.41
C LEU A 180 -1.42 -6.59 56.96
N TYR A 181 -1.77 -7.53 56.06
CA TYR A 181 -2.26 -8.86 56.46
C TYR A 181 -1.25 -9.61 57.32
N HIS A 182 0.03 -9.60 56.91
CA HIS A 182 1.11 -10.21 57.68
C HIS A 182 1.21 -9.61 59.08
N HIS A 183 1.17 -8.28 59.21
CA HIS A 183 1.25 -7.60 60.50
C HIS A 183 0.09 -7.98 61.44
N VAL A 184 -1.16 -7.97 60.93
CA VAL A 184 -2.33 -8.38 61.71
C VAL A 184 -2.21 -9.84 62.17
N CYS A 185 -1.79 -10.74 61.29
CA CYS A 185 -1.55 -12.14 61.66
C CYS A 185 -0.49 -12.28 62.75
N LEU A 186 0.62 -11.53 62.67
CA LEU A 186 1.65 -11.53 63.72
C LEU A 186 1.11 -11.05 65.07
N CYS A 187 0.30 -9.98 65.10
CA CYS A 187 -0.35 -9.50 66.32
C CYS A 187 -1.30 -10.54 66.93
N ASN A 188 -1.91 -11.38 66.10
CA ASN A 188 -2.81 -12.47 66.53
C ASN A 188 -2.09 -13.79 66.82
N ASN A 189 -0.76 -13.86 66.69
CA ASN A 189 0.04 -15.10 66.75
C ASN A 189 -0.38 -16.18 65.73
N GLU A 190 -0.86 -15.75 64.57
CA GLU A 190 -1.24 -16.62 63.46
C GLU A 190 -0.15 -16.61 62.37
N THR A 191 0.05 -17.75 61.71
CA THR A 191 0.91 -17.82 60.53
C THR A 191 0.11 -17.32 59.31
N PRO A 192 0.55 -16.25 58.62
CA PRO A 192 -0.20 -15.72 57.50
C PRO A 192 -0.18 -16.66 56.28
N ASN A 193 -1.35 -16.83 55.69
CA ASN A 193 -1.53 -17.56 54.42
C ASN A 193 -0.78 -16.87 53.28
N ARG A 194 -0.22 -17.66 52.35
CA ARG A 194 0.55 -17.15 51.21
C ARG A 194 -0.37 -16.76 50.03
N VAL A 195 -1.43 -16.01 50.32
CA VAL A 195 -2.55 -15.68 49.40
C VAL A 195 -2.08 -15.34 47.98
N THR A 196 -1.14 -14.40 47.84
CA THR A 196 -0.60 -13.99 46.53
C THR A 196 0.11 -15.12 45.80
N LEU A 197 0.99 -15.87 46.49
CA LEU A 197 1.74 -16.98 45.88
C LEU A 197 0.84 -18.18 45.59
N ASP A 198 -0.12 -18.45 46.47
CA ASP A 198 -1.07 -19.55 46.33
C ASP A 198 -2.01 -19.28 45.16
N TYR A 199 -2.42 -18.03 44.94
CA TYR A 199 -3.15 -17.62 43.75
C TYR A 199 -2.36 -17.87 42.46
N TYR A 200 -1.08 -17.49 42.40
CA TYR A 200 -0.22 -17.77 41.24
C TYR A 200 0.05 -19.28 41.04
N ARG A 201 0.10 -20.07 42.12
CA ARG A 201 0.23 -21.54 42.05
C ARG A 201 -1.08 -22.21 41.59
N GLN A 202 -2.23 -21.72 42.06
CA GLN A 202 -3.56 -22.24 41.73
C GLN A 202 -4.04 -21.76 40.34
N GLY A 203 -3.48 -20.65 39.85
CA GLY A 203 -3.77 -20.06 38.53
C GLY A 203 -3.27 -20.84 37.30
N ARG A 204 -2.76 -22.08 37.46
CA ARG A 204 -2.41 -22.97 36.32
C ARG A 204 -3.48 -23.99 35.96
N THR A 205 -4.59 -24.10 36.69
CA THR A 205 -5.73 -24.92 36.27
C THR A 205 -6.87 -24.02 35.81
N PRO A 206 -6.94 -23.64 34.52
CA PRO A 206 -8.23 -23.28 33.97
C PRO A 206 -9.09 -24.54 34.09
N THR A 207 -10.25 -24.42 34.72
CA THR A 207 -11.30 -25.42 34.62
C THR A 207 -11.44 -25.81 33.15
N ARG A 208 -11.11 -27.06 32.86
CA ARG A 208 -11.17 -27.72 31.56
C ARG A 208 -12.55 -27.49 30.94
N MET A 209 -12.67 -26.45 30.12
CA MET A 209 -13.74 -26.36 29.14
C MET A 209 -13.56 -27.54 28.17
N PRO A 210 -14.64 -28.26 27.83
CA PRO A 210 -14.53 -29.43 26.97
C PRO A 210 -14.01 -28.99 25.60
N LYS A 211 -13.10 -29.81 25.05
CA LYS A 211 -12.54 -29.69 23.70
C LYS A 211 -13.61 -29.22 22.70
N GLY A 212 -13.46 -27.99 22.21
CA GLY A 212 -14.09 -27.52 20.98
C GLY A 212 -12.96 -27.20 20.01
N GLN A 213 -12.86 -28.03 18.98
CA GLN A 213 -12.01 -27.79 17.81
C GLN A 213 -12.34 -26.46 17.13
N ASP A 214 -11.31 -25.87 16.54
CA ASP A 214 -11.32 -25.12 15.27
C ASP A 214 -12.33 -23.97 15.12
N ASP A 215 -11.83 -22.74 15.30
CA ASP A 215 -11.74 -21.73 14.24
C ASP A 215 -11.56 -20.35 14.89
N HIS A 216 -10.35 -19.80 14.80
CA HIS A 216 -10.10 -18.38 15.05
C HIS A 216 -10.63 -17.53 13.88
N ARG A 217 -11.91 -17.65 13.57
CA ARG A 217 -12.66 -16.59 12.92
C ARG A 217 -13.29 -15.79 14.05
N VAL A 218 -12.65 -14.67 14.37
CA VAL A 218 -13.24 -13.57 15.14
C VAL A 218 -14.72 -13.51 14.80
N LEU A 219 -15.60 -13.78 15.78
CA LEU A 219 -17.05 -13.67 15.61
C LEU A 219 -17.38 -12.20 15.41
N LEU A 220 -17.18 -11.71 14.19
CA LEU A 220 -17.58 -10.38 13.77
C LEU A 220 -19.09 -10.31 13.93
N THR A 221 -19.58 -9.34 14.70
CA THR A 221 -21.03 -9.12 14.82
C THR A 221 -21.64 -9.00 13.41
N PRO A 222 -22.90 -9.45 13.19
CA PRO A 222 -23.53 -9.42 11.86
C PRO A 222 -23.55 -8.04 11.19
N ARG A 223 -23.38 -6.97 11.97
CA ARG A 223 -23.22 -5.60 11.47
C ARG A 223 -21.82 -5.34 10.93
N LEU A 224 -20.78 -5.81 11.61
CA LEU A 224 -19.39 -5.57 11.21
C LEU A 224 -18.98 -6.45 10.02
N ALA A 225 -19.48 -7.69 9.97
CA ALA A 225 -19.35 -8.57 8.80
C ALA A 225 -19.97 -7.94 7.54
N ARG A 226 -21.18 -7.36 7.66
CA ARG A 226 -21.84 -6.65 6.55
C ARG A 226 -21.07 -5.41 6.11
N ARG A 227 -20.49 -4.64 7.04
CA ARG A 227 -19.68 -3.47 6.70
C ARG A 227 -18.42 -3.83 5.93
N LEU A 228 -17.72 -4.89 6.35
CA LEU A 228 -16.52 -5.37 5.65
C LEU A 228 -16.86 -5.93 4.25
N ALA A 229 -17.97 -6.67 4.13
CA ALA A 229 -18.45 -7.14 2.84
C ALA A 229 -18.82 -5.99 1.88
N ALA A 230 -19.44 -4.91 2.41
CA ALA A 230 -19.78 -3.72 1.62
C ALA A 230 -18.53 -2.94 1.17
N ILE A 231 -17.51 -2.83 2.02
CA ILE A 231 -16.24 -2.19 1.66
C ILE A 231 -15.53 -2.99 0.56
N ASN A 232 -15.48 -4.32 0.68
CA ASN A 232 -14.88 -5.17 -0.36
C ASN A 232 -15.67 -5.18 -1.67
N ALA A 233 -16.99 -5.01 -1.62
CA ALA A 233 -17.81 -4.84 -2.82
C ALA A 233 -17.58 -3.47 -3.48
N ALA A 234 -17.38 -2.41 -2.69
CA ALA A 234 -17.09 -1.07 -3.20
C ALA A 234 -15.70 -0.99 -3.86
N THR A 235 -14.68 -1.66 -3.29
CA THR A 235 -13.34 -1.70 -3.90
C THR A 235 -13.29 -2.54 -5.19
N SER A 236 -14.23 -3.47 -5.37
CA SER A 236 -14.36 -4.27 -6.60
C SER A 236 -15.19 -3.58 -7.70
N ALA A 237 -16.00 -2.58 -7.36
CA ALA A 237 -16.96 -1.95 -8.29
C ALA A 237 -16.36 -0.79 -9.12
N GLU A 238 -15.20 -0.24 -8.74
CA GLU A 238 -14.57 0.89 -9.44
C GLU A 238 -13.88 0.53 -10.78
N SER A 239 -14.03 -0.71 -11.27
CA SER A 239 -13.33 -1.20 -12.48
C SER A 239 -14.24 -1.66 -13.63
N ARG A 240 -15.52 -1.27 -13.64
CA ARG A 240 -16.40 -1.51 -14.81
C ARG A 240 -17.17 -0.26 -15.20
N SER A 241 -16.56 0.53 -16.10
CA SER A 241 -17.31 1.46 -16.95
C SER A 241 -18.01 0.67 -18.07
N PRO A 242 -19.28 0.95 -18.38
CA PRO A 242 -19.99 0.31 -19.50
C PRO A 242 -19.61 1.00 -20.81
N SER A 243 -19.00 0.26 -21.73
CA SER A 243 -18.87 0.68 -23.13
C SER A 243 -20.23 0.65 -23.80
N ASP A 244 -20.59 1.77 -24.44
CA ASP A 244 -21.72 1.86 -25.34
C ASP A 244 -21.20 2.32 -26.72
N SER A 245 -21.40 1.49 -27.74
CA SER A 245 -21.60 1.88 -29.15
C SER A 245 -21.89 0.63 -30.02
N PRO A 246 -22.94 0.65 -30.86
CA PRO A 246 -23.30 -0.44 -31.77
C PRO A 246 -22.87 -0.17 -33.22
N SER A 247 -22.62 -1.23 -34.02
CA SER A 247 -23.23 -1.48 -35.36
C SER A 247 -22.40 -2.38 -36.32
N LYS A 248 -23.05 -3.50 -36.73
CA LYS A 248 -23.09 -4.26 -38.01
C LYS A 248 -21.95 -4.19 -39.07
N GLU A 249 -21.33 -5.37 -39.32
CA GLU A 249 -21.16 -6.19 -40.58
C GLU A 249 -20.91 -5.55 -41.99
N PRO A 250 -20.45 -6.29 -43.07
CA PRO A 250 -19.95 -7.69 -43.22
C PRO A 250 -18.72 -7.94 -44.18
N LEU A 251 -18.15 -9.16 -44.07
CA LEU A 251 -17.55 -10.11 -45.06
C LEU A 251 -16.61 -9.71 -46.22
N THR A 252 -15.42 -10.35 -46.29
CA THR A 252 -14.76 -11.04 -47.45
C THR A 252 -13.54 -11.83 -46.92
N ALA A 253 -13.52 -13.16 -46.82
CA ALA A 253 -13.25 -14.19 -47.83
C ALA A 253 -11.76 -14.32 -48.27
N GLU A 254 -11.23 -15.53 -48.05
CA GLU A 254 -10.20 -16.27 -48.81
C GLU A 254 -8.71 -16.34 -48.35
N GLN A 255 -8.31 -17.61 -48.11
CA GLN A 255 -7.04 -18.30 -48.44
C GLN A 255 -5.90 -18.45 -47.39
N SER A 256 -5.73 -19.72 -46.95
CA SER A 256 -4.49 -20.34 -46.40
C SER A 256 -3.62 -20.90 -47.56
N PRO A 257 -2.56 -21.74 -47.39
CA PRO A 257 -1.69 -22.13 -46.24
C PRO A 257 -0.15 -22.13 -46.60
N VAL A 258 0.74 -22.66 -45.71
CA VAL A 258 1.88 -23.62 -45.99
C VAL A 258 3.21 -23.38 -45.19
N ARG A 259 3.54 -24.40 -44.36
CA ARG A 259 4.87 -25.02 -43.98
C ARG A 259 5.79 -24.53 -42.82
N THR A 260 5.98 -25.47 -41.87
CA THR A 260 7.07 -25.78 -40.90
C THR A 260 8.35 -26.35 -41.60
N PRO A 261 9.47 -26.85 -40.95
CA PRO A 261 9.88 -27.06 -39.53
C PRO A 261 11.40 -26.79 -39.18
N LEU A 262 11.84 -27.25 -37.98
CA LEU A 262 13.21 -27.45 -37.39
C LEU A 262 13.74 -26.31 -36.50
N GLY A 263 14.21 -26.53 -35.25
CA GLY A 263 14.40 -27.74 -34.47
C GLY A 263 14.75 -27.40 -33.01
N SER A 264 14.37 -28.29 -32.09
CA SER A 264 14.83 -28.34 -30.68
C SER A 264 16.16 -29.13 -30.59
N PRO A 265 16.91 -29.11 -29.45
CA PRO A 265 16.52 -29.89 -28.27
C PRO A 265 16.87 -29.23 -26.90
N VAL A 266 15.98 -29.35 -25.90
CA VAL A 266 16.06 -30.20 -24.67
C VAL A 266 17.00 -29.66 -23.58
N VAL A 267 16.44 -29.33 -22.41
CA VAL A 267 16.70 -30.02 -21.12
C VAL A 267 15.60 -29.66 -20.10
N SER A 268 14.92 -30.70 -19.61
CA SER A 268 14.62 -31.05 -18.21
C SER A 268 14.35 -29.93 -17.19
N ALA A 269 13.45 -30.02 -16.20
CA ALA A 269 12.41 -30.97 -15.80
C ALA A 269 11.72 -30.32 -14.57
N SER A 270 10.45 -30.65 -14.37
CA SER A 270 9.76 -30.74 -13.06
C SER A 270 9.47 -29.47 -12.23
N SER A 271 8.20 -29.04 -12.34
CA SER A 271 7.19 -29.09 -11.28
C SER A 271 7.49 -28.63 -9.84
N SER A 272 6.76 -27.57 -9.48
CA SER A 272 5.87 -27.48 -8.31
C SER A 272 6.46 -27.43 -6.90
N SER A 273 6.47 -26.19 -6.44
CA SER A 273 6.58 -25.66 -5.09
C SER A 273 5.69 -26.38 -4.08
N SER A 274 6.31 -26.89 -3.00
CA SER A 274 5.68 -27.09 -1.70
C SER A 274 6.77 -27.06 -0.64
N SER A 275 7.09 -25.88 -0.13
CA SER A 275 7.73 -25.76 1.18
C SER A 275 7.39 -24.42 1.80
N SER A 276 6.49 -24.50 2.78
CA SER A 276 6.34 -23.52 3.85
C SER A 276 7.72 -23.15 4.38
N SER A 277 7.98 -21.86 4.59
CA SER A 277 9.15 -21.44 5.36
C SER A 277 8.83 -20.23 6.24
N PRO A 278 9.43 -20.21 7.45
CA PRO A 278 8.92 -19.51 8.61
C PRO A 278 9.32 -18.04 8.61
N ALA A 279 8.51 -17.22 9.27
CA ALA A 279 8.83 -15.83 9.55
C ALA A 279 10.11 -15.72 10.42
N PRO A 280 10.95 -14.69 10.24
CA PRO A 280 12.16 -14.52 11.03
C PRO A 280 11.81 -14.08 12.45
N GLU A 281 12.34 -14.83 13.42
CA GLU A 281 12.35 -14.47 14.84
C GLU A 281 13.22 -13.22 15.04
N SER A 282 12.58 -12.07 15.26
CA SER A 282 13.26 -10.93 15.87
C SER A 282 13.37 -11.17 17.37
N ALA A 283 14.54 -11.69 17.76
CA ALA A 283 15.01 -11.73 19.13
C ALA A 283 15.31 -10.31 19.66
N THR A 284 14.25 -9.58 20.00
CA THR A 284 14.30 -8.53 21.02
C THR A 284 13.29 -8.93 22.09
N GLY A 285 13.77 -9.70 23.06
CA GLY A 285 13.01 -10.20 24.19
C GLY A 285 12.64 -9.08 25.16
N SER A 286 11.58 -8.35 24.85
CA SER A 286 10.74 -7.72 25.85
C SER A 286 9.29 -8.12 25.57
N ASP A 287 8.83 -8.99 26.44
CA ASP A 287 7.50 -9.51 26.70
C ASP A 287 6.36 -8.49 26.56
N LEU A 288 6.00 -8.08 25.32
CA LEU A 288 4.78 -7.32 25.03
C LEU A 288 3.56 -8.23 24.82
N ARG A 289 3.76 -9.55 24.94
CA ARG A 289 2.75 -10.59 24.79
C ARG A 289 2.28 -11.14 26.14
N ARG A 290 2.59 -10.48 27.26
CA ARG A 290 1.84 -10.69 28.49
C ARG A 290 0.57 -9.85 28.44
N GLU A 291 -0.50 -10.57 28.15
CA GLU A 291 -1.82 -10.09 27.82
C GLU A 291 -2.45 -9.11 28.84
N PRO A 292 -3.57 -8.46 28.45
CA PRO A 292 -4.58 -7.85 29.35
C PRO A 292 -5.04 -8.70 30.55
N THR A 293 -4.53 -9.92 30.72
CA THR A 293 -4.73 -10.79 31.88
C THR A 293 -4.08 -10.27 33.15
N ASN A 294 -3.08 -9.38 33.09
CA ASN A 294 -2.35 -8.92 34.29
C ASN A 294 -3.24 -8.13 35.28
N ILE A 295 -3.95 -7.09 34.83
CA ILE A 295 -4.81 -6.27 35.70
C ILE A 295 -5.98 -7.08 36.28
N HIS A 296 -6.59 -7.96 35.49
CA HIS A 296 -7.67 -8.82 35.98
C HIS A 296 -7.19 -9.81 37.03
N HIS A 297 -5.97 -10.33 36.89
CA HIS A 297 -5.33 -11.23 37.84
C HIS A 297 -5.00 -10.51 39.15
N LEU A 298 -4.33 -9.34 39.08
CA LEU A 298 -4.03 -8.52 40.26
C LEU A 298 -5.30 -8.10 41.00
N ASN A 299 -6.35 -7.71 40.27
CA ASN A 299 -7.64 -7.41 40.87
C ASN A 299 -8.24 -8.61 41.62
N ALA A 300 -8.08 -9.83 41.10
CA ALA A 300 -8.56 -11.03 41.76
C ALA A 300 -7.73 -11.37 43.01
N ILE A 301 -6.41 -11.20 42.95
CA ILE A 301 -5.50 -11.35 44.09
C ILE A 301 -5.89 -10.36 45.20
N ILE A 302 -6.02 -9.07 44.87
CA ILE A 302 -6.37 -8.02 45.83
C ILE A 302 -7.71 -8.30 46.49
N ARG A 303 -8.73 -8.73 45.73
CA ARG A 303 -10.02 -9.13 46.31
C ARG A 303 -9.87 -10.29 47.30
N ASP A 304 -8.98 -11.23 47.06
CA ASP A 304 -8.76 -12.35 47.97
C ASP A 304 -7.91 -11.97 49.21
N GLN A 305 -6.92 -11.10 49.03
CA GLN A 305 -6.14 -10.50 50.11
C GLN A 305 -7.03 -9.70 51.06
N ILE A 306 -7.93 -8.86 50.53
CA ILE A 306 -8.91 -8.11 51.34
C ILE A 306 -9.79 -9.07 52.15
N LYS A 307 -10.25 -10.18 51.55
CA LYS A 307 -11.06 -11.18 52.28
C LYS A 307 -10.29 -11.82 53.43
N HIS A 308 -9.01 -12.12 53.25
CA HIS A 308 -8.18 -12.72 54.29
C HIS A 308 -7.87 -11.71 55.40
N LEU A 309 -7.55 -10.47 55.01
CA LEU A 309 -7.35 -9.37 55.94
C LEU A 309 -8.60 -9.10 56.77
N GLN A 310 -9.77 -9.04 56.15
CA GLN A 310 -11.04 -8.86 56.86
C GLN A 310 -11.24 -9.95 57.91
N LYS A 311 -11.02 -11.23 57.55
CA LYS A 311 -11.15 -12.35 58.51
C LYS A 311 -10.17 -12.25 59.67
N ALA A 312 -8.92 -11.86 59.40
CA ALA A 312 -7.91 -11.72 60.44
C ALA A 312 -8.25 -10.57 61.40
N VAL A 313 -8.75 -9.45 60.88
CA VAL A 313 -9.21 -8.30 61.68
C VAL A 313 -10.46 -8.66 62.49
N ASP A 314 -11.45 -9.33 61.89
CA ASP A 314 -12.64 -9.79 62.60
C ASP A 314 -12.28 -10.72 63.77
N ARG A 315 -11.25 -11.56 63.58
CA ARG A 315 -10.72 -12.42 64.64
C ARG A 315 -9.98 -11.64 65.72
N SER A 316 -9.17 -10.63 65.37
CA SER A 316 -8.56 -9.73 66.36
C SER A 316 -9.65 -9.09 67.25
N LEU A 317 -10.72 -8.59 66.64
CA LEU A 317 -11.84 -7.99 67.36
C LEU A 317 -12.52 -8.99 68.29
N GLN A 318 -12.75 -10.22 67.84
CA GLN A 318 -13.31 -11.28 68.70
C GLN A 318 -12.40 -11.59 69.89
N LEU A 319 -11.08 -11.68 69.69
CA LEU A 319 -10.11 -11.94 70.75
C LEU A 319 -9.98 -10.77 71.74
N GLU A 320 -10.23 -9.54 71.29
CA GLU A 320 -10.19 -8.35 72.16
C GLU A 320 -11.50 -8.16 72.95
N LEU A 321 -12.66 -8.46 72.36
CA LEU A 321 -13.97 -8.36 73.02
C LEU A 321 -14.28 -9.55 73.95
N ALA A 322 -13.74 -10.74 73.68
CA ALA A 322 -14.05 -11.94 74.49
C ALA A 322 -13.58 -11.82 75.97
N PRO A 323 -12.36 -11.35 76.29
CA PRO A 323 -11.93 -11.16 77.67
C PRO A 323 -12.70 -10.06 78.41
N LEU A 324 -13.22 -9.04 77.71
CA LEU A 324 -14.05 -8.00 78.31
C LEU A 324 -15.39 -8.59 78.76
N MET A 325 -16.04 -9.34 77.87
CA MET A 325 -17.32 -9.98 78.17
C MET A 325 -17.21 -11.07 79.25
N ASP A 326 -16.09 -11.80 79.30
CA ASP A 326 -15.89 -12.83 80.31
C ASP A 326 -15.63 -12.22 81.70
N LYS A 327 -14.92 -11.09 81.78
CA LYS A 327 -14.76 -10.34 83.04
C LYS A 327 -16.10 -9.81 83.57
N ASP A 328 -16.95 -9.27 82.71
CA ASP A 328 -18.27 -8.77 83.11
C ASP A 328 -19.20 -9.90 83.59
N LYS A 329 -19.16 -11.06 82.93
CA LYS A 329 -19.90 -12.26 83.36
C LYS A 329 -19.38 -12.81 84.69
N GLU A 330 -18.07 -12.84 84.89
CA GLU A 330 -17.45 -13.33 86.12
C GLU A 330 -17.78 -12.39 87.30
N ALA A 331 -17.71 -11.07 87.10
CA ALA A 331 -18.13 -10.09 88.09
C ALA A 331 -19.62 -10.22 88.46
N CYS A 332 -20.51 -10.36 87.47
CA CYS A 332 -21.94 -10.58 87.68
C CYS A 332 -22.21 -11.89 88.46
N MET A 333 -21.50 -12.97 88.11
CA MET A 333 -21.60 -14.26 88.80
C MET A 333 -21.11 -14.16 90.26
N GLU A 334 -20.06 -13.38 90.53
CA GLU A 334 -19.58 -13.13 91.89
C GLU A 334 -20.61 -12.36 92.74
N GLU A 335 -21.27 -11.35 92.18
CA GLU A 335 -22.36 -10.63 92.86
C GLU A 335 -23.55 -11.55 93.17
N ILE A 336 -23.92 -12.43 92.23
CA ILE A 336 -24.98 -13.43 92.46
C ILE A 336 -24.60 -14.37 93.60
N LEU A 337 -23.35 -14.81 93.68
CA LEU A 337 -22.88 -15.66 94.78
C LEU A 337 -22.89 -14.93 96.12
N LYS A 338 -22.46 -13.67 96.17
CA LYS A 338 -22.55 -12.81 97.38
C LYS A 338 -24.00 -12.64 97.84
N LEU A 339 -24.92 -12.36 96.93
CA LEU A 339 -26.34 -12.26 97.25
C LEU A 339 -26.92 -13.60 97.75
N LYS A 340 -26.52 -14.73 97.15
CA LYS A 340 -26.91 -16.06 97.64
C LYS A 340 -26.40 -16.33 99.05
N GLU A 341 -25.18 -15.94 99.37
CA GLU A 341 -24.61 -16.06 100.71
C GLU A 341 -25.34 -15.18 101.74
N GLN A 342 -25.64 -13.93 101.37
CA GLN A 342 -26.45 -13.04 102.21
C GLN A 342 -27.84 -13.63 102.46
N ILE A 343 -28.51 -14.18 101.44
CA ILE A 343 -29.82 -14.85 101.60
C ILE A 343 -29.70 -16.08 102.51
N ALA A 344 -28.65 -16.88 102.38
CA ALA A 344 -28.43 -18.04 103.26
C ALA A 344 -28.21 -17.61 104.72
N THR A 345 -27.42 -16.56 104.93
CA THR A 345 -27.16 -15.97 106.26
C THR A 345 -28.44 -15.41 106.87
N LEU A 346 -29.22 -14.64 106.09
CA LEU A 346 -30.52 -14.12 106.53
C LEU A 346 -31.50 -15.25 106.86
N ARG A 347 -31.55 -16.32 106.06
CA ARG A 347 -32.36 -17.50 106.36
C ARG A 347 -31.94 -18.15 107.68
N LEU A 348 -30.64 -18.22 107.98
CA LEU A 348 -30.15 -18.76 109.25
C LEU A 348 -30.54 -17.85 110.42
N VAL A 349 -30.32 -16.53 110.31
CA VAL A 349 -30.70 -15.55 111.35
C VAL A 349 -32.21 -15.58 111.61
N LEU A 350 -33.02 -15.63 110.55
CA LEU A 350 -34.47 -15.74 110.66
C LEU A 350 -34.90 -17.09 111.26
N LYS A 351 -34.16 -18.16 111.03
CA LYS A 351 -34.44 -19.48 111.62
C LYS A 351 -34.09 -19.53 113.11
N VAL A 352 -33.02 -18.85 113.52
CA VAL A 352 -32.63 -18.70 114.93
C VAL A 352 -33.62 -17.80 115.69
N ASN A 353 -34.10 -16.71 115.08
CA ASN A 353 -35.11 -15.83 115.68
C ASN A 353 -36.52 -16.44 115.78
N LYS A 354 -36.74 -17.63 115.22
CA LYS A 354 -38.03 -18.33 115.25
C LYS A 354 -38.06 -19.45 116.32
N GLN A 355 -36.96 -19.68 117.03
CA GLN A 355 -36.86 -20.52 118.24
C GLN A 355 -36.90 -19.63 119.47
#